data_AF-A0A5K7YHV2-F1
#
_entry.id   AF-A0A5K7YHV2-F1
#
_cell.length_a   1.000
_cell.length_b   1.000
_cell.length_c   1.000
_cell.angle_alpha   90.00
_cell.angle_beta   90.00
_cell.angle_gamma   90.00
#
_symmetry.space_group_name_H-M   'P 1'
#
loop_
_entity.id
_entity.type
_entity.pdbx_description
1 polymer ?
#
loop_
_entity_poly.entity_id
_entity_poly.type
_entity_poly.pdbx_seq_one_letter_code
_entity_poly.pdbx_strand_id
1 'polypeptide(L)'
;MTTPWRKPYRLMIVLMVLVGVLTGCASVFQRLDDRMHRKRFRSDDEAFEVALALYGQGNFADAGERFKALAAASTSDKISRMAWLGEICCHLMLAETQAEYDAAIDQWRAFGTSSPGGGAMWDLTLFDPLVSRMAPTQITRVIKIQPAATQISTETKVSAEPKRQPEDRKRQPADRQLQAEVVKLKKKLEQAAEWQRKAEQIEAENRSLKEKIKALEAIDQNIQKKKTEIAAPGE
;
A
#
# COMPACT_ATOMS: atom_id res chain seq x y z
N MET A 1 59.66 -0.59 -20.97
CA MET A 1 58.50 0.32 -21.15
C MET A 1 57.24 -0.42 -20.71
N THR A 2 56.75 -0.19 -19.48
CA THR A 2 55.54 -0.82 -18.94
C THR A 2 54.70 0.25 -18.23
N THR A 3 53.55 0.57 -18.80
CA THR A 3 52.63 1.64 -18.34
C THR A 3 51.91 1.27 -17.03
N PRO A 4 51.97 2.11 -15.97
CA PRO A 4 51.27 1.87 -14.71
C PRO A 4 49.94 2.66 -14.65
N TRP A 5 48.99 2.41 -15.57
CA TRP A 5 47.76 3.24 -15.67
C TRP A 5 46.44 2.49 -15.42
N ARG A 6 46.47 1.20 -15.03
CA ARG A 6 45.24 0.41 -14.79
C ARG A 6 44.77 0.35 -13.32
N LYS A 7 45.56 0.83 -12.36
CA LYS A 7 45.23 0.74 -10.91
C LYS A 7 44.29 1.83 -10.37
N PRO A 8 44.31 3.11 -10.80
CA PRO A 8 43.46 4.12 -10.16
C PRO A 8 41.97 3.95 -10.50
N TYR A 9 41.65 3.44 -11.70
CA TYR A 9 40.26 3.23 -12.13
C TYR A 9 39.55 2.12 -11.36
N ARG A 10 40.23 1.01 -11.06
CA ARG A 10 39.64 -0.07 -10.25
C ARG A 10 39.38 0.38 -8.82
N LEU A 11 40.30 1.15 -8.23
CA LEU A 11 40.12 1.71 -6.90
C LEU A 11 38.95 2.70 -6.87
N MET A 12 38.82 3.57 -7.88
CA MET A 12 37.72 4.54 -8.00
C MET A 12 36.35 3.87 -8.16
N ILE A 13 36.25 2.79 -8.95
CA ILE A 13 35.01 2.01 -9.10
C ILE A 13 34.63 1.36 -7.77
N VAL A 14 35.59 0.76 -7.07
CA VAL A 14 35.34 0.16 -5.74
C VAL A 14 34.93 1.23 -4.74
N LEU A 15 35.54 2.42 -4.76
CA LEU A 15 35.18 3.53 -3.88
C LEU A 15 33.77 4.06 -4.18
N MET A 16 33.39 4.21 -5.45
CA MET A 16 32.03 4.62 -5.84
C MET A 16 30.98 3.58 -5.43
N VAL A 17 31.29 2.29 -5.56
CA VAL A 17 30.42 1.21 -5.06
C VAL A 17 30.30 1.27 -3.54
N LEU A 18 31.41 1.48 -2.81
CA LEU A 18 31.39 1.57 -1.35
C LEU A 18 30.59 2.79 -0.85
N VAL A 19 30.77 3.95 -1.49
CA VAL A 19 30.02 5.17 -1.15
C VAL A 19 28.54 5.01 -1.48
N GLY A 20 28.20 4.35 -2.59
CA GLY A 20 26.81 4.02 -2.94
C GLY A 20 26.14 3.07 -1.94
N VAL A 21 26.87 2.08 -1.41
CA VAL A 21 26.38 1.15 -0.38
C VAL A 21 26.13 1.86 0.96
N LEU A 22 26.93 2.89 1.30
CA LEU A 22 26.82 3.60 2.58
C LEU A 22 25.81 4.75 2.60
N THR A 23 25.33 5.24 1.45
CA THR A 23 24.45 6.43 1.34
C THR A 23 22.98 6.13 1.04
N GLY A 24 22.52 4.88 1.20
CA GLY A 24 21.11 4.54 1.03
C GLY A 24 20.65 4.40 -0.43
N CYS A 25 21.55 4.04 -1.35
CA CYS A 25 21.21 3.83 -2.76
C CYS A 25 20.37 2.57 -3.05
N ALA A 26 19.85 1.87 -2.02
CA ALA A 26 19.04 0.66 -2.21
C ALA A 26 17.88 0.88 -3.20
N SER A 27 17.25 2.06 -3.16
CA SER A 27 16.17 2.44 -4.09
C SER A 27 16.64 2.69 -5.53
N VAL A 28 17.87 3.19 -5.72
CA VAL A 28 18.46 3.41 -7.05
C VAL A 28 18.86 2.08 -7.68
N PHE A 29 19.44 1.17 -6.89
CA PHE A 29 19.76 -0.18 -7.33
C PHE A 29 18.50 -1.02 -7.60
N GLN A 30 17.46 -0.91 -6.76
CA GLN A 30 16.15 -1.51 -7.03
C GLN A 30 15.55 -1.00 -8.35
N ARG A 31 15.55 0.33 -8.57
CA ARG A 31 15.00 0.89 -9.81
C ARG A 31 15.77 0.47 -11.07
N LEU A 32 17.09 0.29 -10.96
CA LEU A 32 17.92 -0.25 -12.05
C LEU A 32 17.65 -1.74 -12.27
N ASP A 33 17.55 -2.51 -11.20
CA ASP A 33 17.22 -3.94 -11.23
C ASP A 33 15.83 -4.16 -11.84
N ASP A 34 14.81 -3.41 -11.40
CA ASP A 34 13.46 -3.41 -11.97
C ASP A 34 13.48 -3.11 -13.47
N ARG A 35 14.25 -2.11 -13.90
CA ARG A 35 14.34 -1.74 -15.31
C ARG A 35 15.03 -2.80 -16.16
N MET A 36 16.03 -3.49 -15.61
CA MET A 36 16.71 -4.61 -16.26
C MET A 36 15.82 -5.85 -16.30
N HIS A 37 15.12 -6.11 -15.21
CA HIS A 37 14.15 -7.18 -15.06
C HIS A 37 13.01 -7.03 -16.08
N ARG A 38 12.44 -5.83 -16.19
CA ARG A 38 11.37 -5.51 -17.15
C ARG A 38 11.75 -5.68 -18.60
N LYS A 39 13.03 -5.49 -18.92
CA LYS A 39 13.55 -5.74 -20.27
C LYS A 39 13.78 -7.22 -20.53
N ARG A 40 14.19 -7.97 -19.52
CA ARG A 40 14.49 -9.41 -19.64
C ARG A 40 13.22 -10.26 -19.67
N PHE A 41 12.23 -9.89 -18.86
CA PHE A 41 10.99 -10.65 -18.64
C PHE A 41 9.75 -9.90 -19.16
N ARG A 42 9.92 -9.16 -20.25
CA ARG A 42 8.91 -8.25 -20.78
C ARG A 42 7.53 -8.88 -20.95
N SER A 43 7.46 -10.13 -21.43
CA SER A 43 6.18 -10.85 -21.60
C SER A 43 5.50 -11.13 -20.26
N ASP A 44 6.26 -11.57 -19.25
CA ASP A 44 5.74 -11.88 -17.91
C ASP A 44 5.30 -10.59 -17.19
N ASP A 45 6.06 -9.50 -17.38
CA ASP A 45 5.70 -8.17 -16.84
C ASP A 45 4.44 -7.61 -17.52
N GLU A 46 4.32 -7.70 -18.84
CA GLU A 46 3.10 -7.28 -19.54
C GLU A 46 1.88 -8.12 -19.11
N ALA A 47 2.04 -9.43 -18.90
CA ALA A 47 0.98 -10.28 -18.36
C ALA A 47 0.60 -9.92 -16.93
N PHE A 48 1.58 -9.57 -16.08
CA PHE A 48 1.36 -9.11 -14.71
C PHE A 48 0.56 -7.80 -14.66
N GLU A 49 0.91 -6.82 -15.50
CA GLU A 49 0.20 -5.54 -15.60
C GLU A 49 -1.25 -5.73 -16.07
N VAL A 50 -1.53 -6.68 -16.97
CA VAL A 50 -2.90 -7.00 -17.39
C VAL A 50 -3.70 -7.58 -16.21
N ALA A 51 -3.10 -8.45 -15.40
CA ALA A 51 -3.75 -8.99 -14.20
C ALA A 51 -4.02 -7.88 -13.16
N LEU A 52 -3.07 -6.97 -12.94
CA LEU A 52 -3.25 -5.79 -12.09
C LEU A 52 -4.36 -4.86 -12.59
N ALA A 53 -4.47 -4.64 -13.89
CA ALA A 53 -5.52 -3.80 -14.46
C ALA A 53 -6.93 -4.37 -14.17
N LEU A 54 -7.10 -5.69 -14.29
CA LEU A 54 -8.36 -6.37 -13.93
C LEU A 54 -8.64 -6.30 -12.43
N TYR A 55 -7.60 -6.48 -11.61
CA TYR A 55 -7.69 -6.35 -10.16
C TYR A 55 -8.15 -4.95 -9.74
N GLY A 56 -7.56 -3.90 -10.32
CA GLY A 56 -7.93 -2.50 -10.06
C GLY A 56 -9.34 -2.13 -10.54
N GLN A 57 -9.89 -2.87 -11.51
CA GLN A 57 -11.29 -2.72 -11.95
C GLN A 57 -12.29 -3.47 -11.05
N GLY A 58 -11.82 -4.21 -10.06
CA GLY A 58 -12.65 -5.04 -9.17
C GLY A 58 -13.04 -6.39 -9.76
N ASN A 59 -12.48 -6.78 -10.91
CA ASN A 59 -12.72 -8.09 -11.50
C ASN A 59 -11.76 -9.13 -10.90
N PHE A 60 -12.01 -9.48 -9.64
CA PHE A 60 -11.12 -10.33 -8.85
C PHE A 60 -11.07 -11.78 -9.32
N ALA A 61 -12.15 -12.28 -9.95
CA ALA A 61 -12.19 -13.66 -10.46
C ALA A 61 -11.26 -13.82 -11.67
N ASP A 62 -11.39 -12.95 -12.67
CA ASP A 62 -10.54 -13.00 -13.87
C ASP A 62 -9.09 -12.61 -13.54
N ALA A 63 -8.89 -11.68 -12.61
CA ALA A 63 -7.55 -11.33 -12.13
C ALA A 63 -6.89 -12.52 -11.40
N GLY A 64 -7.65 -13.25 -10.57
CA GLY A 64 -7.17 -14.42 -9.82
C GLY A 64 -6.65 -15.52 -10.75
N GLU A 65 -7.42 -15.88 -11.77
CA GLU A 65 -7.00 -16.90 -12.74
C GLU A 65 -5.72 -16.50 -13.51
N ARG A 66 -5.58 -15.21 -13.86
CA ARG A 66 -4.37 -14.72 -14.52
C ARG A 66 -3.17 -14.70 -13.60
N PHE A 67 -3.35 -14.30 -12.35
CA PHE A 67 -2.29 -14.33 -11.34
C PHE A 67 -1.82 -15.77 -11.07
N LYS A 68 -2.76 -16.71 -10.94
CA LYS A 68 -2.45 -18.13 -10.77
C LYS A 68 -1.67 -18.71 -11.96
N ALA A 69 -2.13 -18.43 -13.18
CA ALA A 69 -1.45 -18.87 -14.40
C ALA A 69 -0.03 -18.30 -14.48
N LEU A 70 0.13 -17.01 -14.15
CA LEU A 70 1.42 -16.34 -14.17
C LEU A 70 2.34 -16.81 -13.04
N ALA A 71 1.81 -17.09 -11.85
CA ALA A 71 2.58 -17.67 -10.74
C ALA A 71 3.18 -19.03 -11.12
N ALA A 72 2.45 -19.85 -11.87
CA ALA A 72 2.90 -21.17 -12.31
C ALA A 72 3.82 -21.14 -13.54
N ALA A 73 3.61 -20.22 -14.48
CA ALA A 73 4.26 -20.22 -15.79
C ALA A 73 5.38 -19.18 -15.96
N SER A 74 5.49 -18.19 -15.07
CA SER A 74 6.49 -17.13 -15.15
C SER A 74 7.91 -17.69 -15.09
N THR A 75 8.76 -17.18 -15.98
CA THR A 75 10.19 -17.50 -16.02
C THR A 75 11.00 -16.70 -15.00
N SER A 76 10.40 -15.66 -14.44
CA SER A 76 10.96 -14.90 -13.32
C SER A 76 10.36 -15.38 -11.99
N ASP A 77 11.22 -15.76 -11.05
CA ASP A 77 10.84 -16.03 -9.66
C ASP A 77 10.21 -14.81 -8.99
N LYS A 78 10.67 -13.60 -9.34
CA LYS A 78 10.12 -12.35 -8.81
C LYS A 78 8.68 -12.15 -9.29
N ILE A 79 8.42 -12.26 -10.59
CA ILE A 79 7.07 -12.09 -11.14
C ILE A 79 6.17 -13.23 -10.70
N SER A 80 6.65 -14.48 -10.69
CA SER A 80 5.93 -15.64 -10.16
C SER A 80 5.47 -15.38 -8.73
N ARG A 81 6.36 -14.88 -7.88
CA ARG A 81 6.06 -14.55 -6.49
C ARG A 81 5.07 -13.38 -6.36
N MET A 82 5.24 -12.31 -7.13
CA MET A 82 4.28 -11.18 -7.12
C MET A 82 2.90 -11.63 -7.61
N ALA A 83 2.84 -12.52 -8.60
CA ALA A 83 1.61 -13.09 -9.11
C ALA A 83 0.94 -13.98 -8.07
N TRP A 84 1.69 -14.81 -7.34
CA TRP A 84 1.15 -15.60 -6.24
C TRP A 84 0.58 -14.71 -5.12
N LEU A 85 1.23 -13.58 -4.82
CA LEU A 85 0.67 -12.59 -3.90
C LEU A 85 -0.66 -12.01 -4.42
N GLY A 86 -0.73 -11.68 -5.71
CA GLY A 86 -1.95 -11.21 -6.36
C GLY A 86 -3.09 -12.22 -6.30
N GLU A 87 -2.80 -13.51 -6.52
CA GLU A 87 -3.77 -14.60 -6.41
C GLU A 87 -4.36 -14.68 -4.99
N ILE A 88 -3.51 -14.63 -3.96
CA ILE A 88 -3.98 -14.66 -2.57
C ILE A 88 -4.87 -13.46 -2.26
N CYS A 89 -4.51 -12.27 -2.76
CA CYS A 89 -5.33 -11.06 -2.62
C CYS A 89 -6.69 -11.22 -3.32
N CYS A 90 -6.73 -11.84 -4.51
CA CYS A 90 -7.98 -12.18 -5.18
C CYS A 90 -8.84 -13.16 -4.36
N HIS A 91 -8.26 -14.20 -3.76
CA HIS A 91 -9.00 -15.13 -2.90
C HIS A 91 -9.58 -14.43 -1.66
N LEU A 92 -8.83 -13.52 -1.04
CA LEU A 92 -9.33 -12.71 0.08
C LEU A 92 -10.45 -11.75 -0.34
N MET A 93 -10.44 -11.27 -1.58
CA MET A 93 -11.55 -10.48 -2.16
C MET A 93 -12.72 -11.36 -2.62
N LEU A 94 -12.43 -12.60 -3.00
CA LEU A 94 -13.32 -13.73 -3.33
C LEU A 94 -14.20 -14.22 -2.18
N ALA A 95 -13.59 -14.34 -1.00
CA ALA A 95 -14.18 -15.11 0.09
C ALA A 95 -15.57 -14.60 0.49
N GLU A 96 -16.56 -15.48 0.36
CA GLU A 96 -17.94 -15.28 0.82
C GLU A 96 -18.19 -16.07 2.11
N THR A 97 -17.44 -17.16 2.30
CA THR A 97 -17.53 -18.01 3.48
C THR A 97 -16.30 -17.90 4.39
N GLN A 98 -16.48 -18.24 5.67
CA GLN A 98 -15.35 -18.29 6.62
C GLN A 98 -14.28 -19.32 6.20
N ALA A 99 -14.69 -20.44 5.61
CA ALA A 99 -13.77 -21.49 5.16
C ALA A 99 -12.88 -21.01 4.00
N GLU A 100 -13.43 -20.29 3.03
CA GLU A 100 -12.66 -19.69 1.93
C GLU A 100 -11.70 -18.61 2.43
N TYR A 101 -12.15 -17.80 3.39
CA TYR A 101 -11.32 -16.79 4.02
C TYR A 101 -10.13 -17.42 4.76
N ASP A 102 -10.39 -18.44 5.59
CA ASP A 102 -9.34 -19.14 6.34
C ASP A 102 -8.34 -19.83 5.39
N ALA A 103 -8.81 -20.41 4.29
CA ALA A 103 -7.95 -20.99 3.25
C ALA A 103 -7.04 -19.94 2.60
N ALA A 104 -7.55 -18.74 2.30
CA ALA A 104 -6.75 -17.65 1.75
C ALA A 104 -5.72 -17.12 2.76
N ILE A 105 -6.07 -17.08 4.05
CA ILE A 105 -5.15 -16.73 5.14
C ILE A 105 -4.04 -17.77 5.30
N ASP A 106 -4.32 -19.05 5.13
CA ASP A 106 -3.29 -20.09 5.16
C ASP A 106 -2.34 -19.99 3.97
N GLN A 107 -2.84 -19.66 2.78
CA GLN A 107 -1.99 -19.32 1.62
C GLN A 107 -1.11 -18.10 1.90
N TRP A 108 -1.64 -17.07 2.56
CA TRP A 108 -0.87 -15.89 2.99
C TRP A 108 0.28 -16.25 3.95
N ARG A 109 0.02 -17.13 4.91
CA ARG A 109 1.05 -17.62 5.85
C ARG A 109 2.11 -18.46 5.13
N ALA A 110 1.69 -19.33 4.22
CA ALA A 110 2.61 -20.11 3.37
C ALA A 110 3.48 -19.20 2.50
N PHE A 111 2.89 -18.15 1.94
CA PHE A 111 3.62 -17.11 1.20
C PHE A 111 4.69 -16.44 2.08
N GLY A 112 4.33 -16.02 3.30
CA GLY A 112 5.27 -15.37 4.22
C GLY A 112 6.43 -16.27 4.67
N THR A 113 6.20 -17.56 4.81
CA THR A 113 7.23 -18.54 5.24
C THR A 113 8.14 -19.00 4.10
N SER A 114 7.71 -18.85 2.84
CA SER A 114 8.46 -19.27 1.65
C SER A 114 9.63 -18.34 1.23
N SER A 115 9.99 -17.30 2.01
CA SER A 115 11.03 -16.32 1.61
C SER A 115 12.37 -16.56 2.32
N PRO A 116 13.40 -17.06 1.62
CA PRO A 116 14.77 -17.04 2.13
C PRO A 116 15.38 -15.66 1.85
N GLY A 117 15.42 -14.79 2.85
CA GLY A 117 16.09 -13.49 2.77
C GLY A 117 15.12 -12.32 2.64
N GLY A 118 15.13 -11.45 3.65
CA GLY A 118 14.19 -10.34 3.87
C GLY A 118 14.33 -9.17 2.89
N GLY A 119 14.07 -9.41 1.60
CA GLY A 119 14.14 -8.40 0.55
C GLY A 119 12.97 -8.40 -0.44
N ALA A 120 11.89 -9.15 -0.18
CA ALA A 120 10.68 -9.06 -1.00
C ALA A 120 9.99 -7.73 -0.69
N MET A 121 10.26 -6.74 -1.54
CA MET A 121 9.50 -5.49 -1.56
C MET A 121 8.07 -5.85 -1.95
N TRP A 122 7.17 -5.75 -0.98
CA TRP A 122 5.75 -5.91 -1.16
C TRP A 122 5.27 -4.83 -2.12
N ASP A 123 4.58 -5.22 -3.20
CA ASP A 123 3.90 -4.21 -4.02
C ASP A 123 2.68 -3.71 -3.23
N LEU A 124 2.81 -2.48 -2.72
CA LEU A 124 1.78 -1.83 -1.89
C LEU A 124 0.47 -1.67 -2.65
N THR A 125 0.49 -1.61 -3.98
CA THR A 125 -0.72 -1.46 -4.81
C THR A 125 -1.67 -2.65 -4.69
N LEU A 126 -1.16 -3.85 -4.39
CA LEU A 126 -1.99 -5.04 -4.17
C LEU A 126 -2.79 -4.97 -2.86
N PHE A 127 -2.38 -4.11 -1.93
CA PHE A 127 -3.04 -3.98 -0.62
C PHE A 127 -4.13 -2.93 -0.59
N ASP A 128 -4.15 -1.95 -1.50
CA ASP A 128 -5.08 -0.82 -1.43
C ASP A 128 -6.57 -1.28 -1.46
N PRO A 129 -6.98 -2.24 -2.32
CA PRO A 129 -8.35 -2.76 -2.29
C PRO A 129 -8.63 -3.64 -1.07
N LEU A 130 -7.62 -4.38 -0.60
CA LEU A 130 -7.69 -5.23 0.58
C LEU A 130 -7.94 -4.40 1.86
N VAL A 131 -7.21 -3.30 2.01
CA VAL A 131 -7.38 -2.33 3.11
C VAL A 131 -8.74 -1.67 3.03
N SER A 132 -9.23 -1.34 1.84
CA SER A 132 -10.57 -0.75 1.64
C SER A 132 -11.69 -1.71 2.06
N ARG A 133 -11.53 -3.02 1.83
CA ARG A 133 -12.50 -4.04 2.27
C ARG A 133 -12.39 -4.37 3.76
N MET A 134 -11.17 -4.41 4.31
CA MET A 134 -10.92 -4.75 5.71
C MET A 134 -11.04 -3.56 6.68
N ALA A 135 -11.04 -2.33 6.16
CA ALA A 135 -11.36 -1.14 6.95
C ALA A 135 -12.82 -1.24 7.42
N PRO A 136 -13.09 -1.24 8.74
CA PRO A 136 -14.45 -1.35 9.24
C PRO A 136 -15.26 -0.14 8.79
N THR A 137 -16.21 -0.35 7.87
CA THR A 137 -17.10 0.70 7.38
C THR A 137 -18.21 1.07 8.37
N GLN A 138 -18.25 0.47 9.57
CA GLN A 138 -19.29 0.77 10.57
C GLN A 138 -18.77 0.76 12.01
N ILE A 139 -18.28 1.90 12.48
CA ILE A 139 -18.36 2.28 13.90
C ILE A 139 -19.61 3.16 14.05
N THR A 140 -20.79 2.56 13.94
CA THR A 140 -22.03 3.16 14.45
C THR A 140 -22.96 2.07 14.96
N ARG A 141 -22.44 1.17 15.80
CA ARG A 141 -23.31 0.53 16.79
C ARG A 141 -23.54 1.55 17.90
N VAL A 142 -24.67 2.25 17.77
CA VAL A 142 -25.36 2.88 18.90
C VAL A 142 -25.53 1.80 19.96
N ILE A 143 -24.60 1.74 20.91
CA ILE A 143 -24.84 1.04 22.17
C ILE A 143 -25.90 1.89 22.88
N LYS A 144 -27.15 1.46 22.74
CA LYS A 144 -28.26 1.89 23.58
C LYS A 144 -27.92 1.44 24.99
N ILE A 145 -27.19 2.28 25.72
CA ILE A 145 -26.99 2.12 27.17
C ILE A 145 -28.37 2.33 27.78
N GLN A 146 -29.05 1.23 28.05
CA GLN A 146 -30.26 1.20 28.86
C GLN A 146 -29.81 1.40 30.31
N PRO A 147 -30.23 2.46 31.02
CA PRO A 147 -29.84 2.66 32.40
C PRO A 147 -30.62 1.69 33.27
N ALA A 148 -29.95 0.71 33.87
CA ALA A 148 -30.54 -0.13 34.90
C ALA A 148 -30.64 0.67 36.20
N ALA A 149 -31.87 1.05 36.54
CA ALA A 149 -32.20 1.63 37.83
C ALA A 149 -32.14 0.56 38.94
N THR A 150 -31.48 0.94 40.03
CA THR A 150 -31.77 0.68 41.45
C THR A 150 -32.76 -0.44 41.78
N GLN A 151 -32.29 -1.49 42.46
CA GLN A 151 -32.99 -2.07 43.62
C GLN A 151 -31.99 -2.51 44.70
N ILE A 152 -32.42 -2.34 45.94
CA ILE A 152 -31.70 -2.23 47.21
C ILE A 152 -31.97 -3.48 48.07
N SER A 153 -30.91 -3.97 48.75
CA SER A 153 -30.86 -4.78 50.00
C SER A 153 -31.61 -6.13 50.02
N THR A 154 -31.25 -7.17 50.79
CA THR A 154 -30.80 -7.25 52.19
C THR A 154 -30.16 -8.62 52.50
N GLU A 155 -29.22 -8.61 53.45
CA GLU A 155 -29.02 -9.60 54.53
C GLU A 155 -28.17 -10.90 54.37
N THR A 156 -27.05 -10.88 55.12
CA THR A 156 -26.75 -11.81 56.24
C THR A 156 -25.68 -12.92 56.03
N LYS A 157 -24.47 -12.59 56.53
CA LYS A 157 -23.67 -13.28 57.58
C LYS A 157 -22.42 -14.12 57.23
N VAL A 158 -21.39 -13.80 58.04
CA VAL A 158 -20.27 -14.62 58.58
C VAL A 158 -18.93 -14.64 57.82
N SER A 159 -18.01 -13.82 58.36
CA SER A 159 -16.64 -14.16 58.81
C SER A 159 -15.58 -14.58 57.78
N ALA A 160 -14.60 -13.71 57.55
CA ALA A 160 -13.26 -13.81 58.16
C ALA A 160 -12.29 -12.85 57.44
N GLU A 161 -11.69 -11.92 58.19
CA GLU A 161 -10.51 -11.16 57.79
C GLU A 161 -9.28 -12.11 57.88
N PRO A 162 -8.27 -12.05 56.97
CA PRO A 162 -7.20 -11.08 57.19
C PRO A 162 -6.41 -10.58 55.95
N LYS A 163 -5.80 -9.40 56.16
CA LYS A 163 -4.58 -8.83 55.54
C LYS A 163 -4.73 -7.94 54.30
N ARG A 164 -4.85 -6.65 54.60
CA ARG A 164 -4.30 -5.53 53.81
C ARG A 164 -2.78 -5.66 53.63
N GLN A 165 -2.30 -5.65 52.39
CA GLN A 165 -1.00 -5.11 51.96
C GLN A 165 -1.11 -4.64 50.48
N PRO A 166 -0.24 -3.72 50.02
CA PRO A 166 -0.63 -2.62 49.15
C PRO A 166 -0.39 -2.88 47.66
N GLU A 167 -1.44 -2.78 46.85
CA GLU A 167 -1.43 -2.95 45.38
C GLU A 167 -1.04 -1.67 44.59
N ASP A 168 -0.38 -0.70 45.23
CA ASP A 168 -0.20 0.64 44.63
C ASP A 168 1.07 0.82 43.78
N ARG A 169 1.75 -0.28 43.40
CA ARG A 169 3.02 -0.22 42.63
C ARG A 169 3.00 -0.77 41.21
N LYS A 170 1.86 -1.28 40.71
CA LYS A 170 1.77 -1.86 39.35
C LYS A 170 0.98 -1.03 38.33
N ARG A 171 0.32 0.08 38.71
CA ARG A 171 -0.44 0.93 37.77
C ARG A 171 0.39 1.96 36.98
N GLN A 172 1.53 2.40 37.49
CA GLN A 172 2.35 3.43 36.84
C GLN A 172 2.93 3.12 35.44
N PRO A 173 3.30 1.88 35.06
CA PRO A 173 3.85 1.63 33.73
C PRO A 173 2.78 1.57 32.62
N ALA A 174 1.55 1.14 32.94
CA ALA A 174 0.45 1.02 31.98
C ALA A 174 -0.08 2.39 31.54
N ASP A 175 -0.23 3.33 32.48
CA ASP A 175 -0.70 4.69 32.18
C ASP A 175 0.31 5.48 31.33
N ARG A 176 1.62 5.23 31.51
CA ARG A 176 2.68 5.82 30.69
C ARG A 176 2.69 5.29 29.26
N GLN A 177 2.39 4.00 29.06
CA GLN A 177 2.27 3.41 27.72
C GLN A 177 1.05 3.97 26.98
N LEU A 178 -0.10 4.06 27.65
CA LEU A 178 -1.32 4.66 27.09
C LEU A 178 -1.10 6.12 26.67
N GLN A 179 -0.41 6.92 27.49
CA GLN A 179 -0.07 8.31 27.13
C GLN A 179 0.86 8.39 25.92
N ALA A 180 1.85 7.49 25.81
CA ALA A 180 2.75 7.45 24.67
C ALA A 180 2.01 7.07 23.37
N GLU A 181 1.02 6.18 23.44
CA GLU A 181 0.19 5.83 22.28
C GLU A 181 -0.74 6.96 21.87
N VAL A 182 -1.35 7.67 22.82
CA VAL A 182 -2.20 8.84 22.53
C VAL A 182 -1.38 9.93 21.82
N VAL A 183 -0.15 10.20 22.24
CA VAL A 183 0.72 11.17 21.56
C VAL A 183 1.09 10.71 20.15
N LYS A 184 1.39 9.42 19.95
CA LYS A 184 1.64 8.86 18.62
C LYS A 184 0.42 8.97 17.71
N LEU A 185 -0.77 8.68 18.23
CA LEU A 185 -2.02 8.78 17.48
C LEU A 185 -2.35 10.23 17.11
N LYS A 186 -2.15 11.18 18.03
CA LYS A 186 -2.30 12.62 17.72
C LYS A 186 -1.36 13.07 16.61
N LYS A 187 -0.09 12.67 16.67
CA LYS A 187 0.89 12.99 15.62
C LYS A 187 0.49 12.39 14.26
N LYS A 188 -0.01 11.16 14.24
CA LYS A 188 -0.52 10.53 13.01
C LYS A 188 -1.76 11.26 12.46
N LEU A 189 -2.65 11.73 13.33
CA LEU A 189 -3.83 12.49 12.94
C LEU A 189 -3.45 13.84 12.32
N GLU A 190 -2.48 14.55 12.91
CA GLU A 190 -1.94 15.80 12.36
C GLU A 190 -1.27 15.58 10.99
N GLN A 191 -0.50 14.50 10.86
CA GLN A 191 0.09 14.12 9.57
C GLN A 191 -0.99 13.80 8.52
N ALA A 192 -2.04 13.07 8.89
CA ALA A 192 -3.16 12.77 7.99
C ALA A 192 -3.86 14.06 7.53
N ALA A 193 -4.06 15.02 8.43
CA ALA A 193 -4.64 16.32 8.08
C ALA A 193 -3.74 17.13 7.14
N GLU A 194 -2.42 17.06 7.29
CA GLU A 194 -1.48 17.71 6.37
C GLU A 194 -1.53 17.08 4.97
N TRP A 195 -1.56 15.74 4.89
CA TRP A 195 -1.70 15.03 3.62
C TRP A 195 -3.03 15.33 2.93
N GLN A 196 -4.12 15.41 3.68
CA GLN A 196 -5.43 15.78 3.15
C GLN A 196 -5.41 17.16 2.49
N ARG A 197 -4.80 18.16 3.16
CA ARG A 197 -4.66 19.51 2.57
C ARG A 197 -3.84 19.52 1.29
N LYS A 198 -2.76 18.73 1.22
CA LYS A 198 -1.95 18.61 0.00
C LYS A 198 -2.74 17.96 -1.13
N ALA A 199 -3.55 16.94 -0.83
CA ALA A 199 -4.41 16.30 -1.81
C ALA A 199 -5.44 17.30 -2.38
N GLU A 200 -6.11 18.05 -1.51
CA GLU A 200 -7.08 19.09 -1.92
C GLU A 200 -6.43 20.20 -2.77
N GLN A 201 -5.22 20.62 -2.41
CA GLN A 201 -4.47 21.60 -3.19
C GLN A 201 -4.16 21.07 -4.60
N ILE A 202 -3.63 19.84 -4.70
CA ILE A 202 -3.30 19.22 -5.98
C ILE A 202 -4.57 19.00 -6.83
N GLU A 203 -5.70 18.67 -6.21
CA GLU A 203 -6.97 18.53 -6.91
C GLU A 203 -7.49 19.87 -7.46
N ALA A 204 -7.36 20.95 -6.69
CA ALA A 204 -7.70 22.30 -7.14
C ALA A 204 -6.81 22.75 -8.30
N GLU A 205 -5.50 22.51 -8.23
CA GLU A 205 -4.56 22.79 -9.32
C GLU A 205 -4.89 21.99 -10.58
N ASN A 206 -5.20 20.69 -10.44
CA ASN A 206 -5.63 19.86 -11.56
C ASN A 206 -6.92 20.36 -12.22
N ARG A 207 -7.91 20.82 -11.42
CA ARG A 207 -9.13 21.43 -11.96
C ARG A 207 -8.81 22.70 -12.75
N SER A 208 -7.97 23.58 -12.19
CA SER A 208 -7.54 24.80 -12.89
C SER A 208 -6.78 24.50 -14.19
N LEU A 209 -5.89 23.51 -14.18
CA LEU A 209 -5.15 23.10 -15.38
C LEU A 209 -6.07 22.52 -16.45
N LYS A 210 -7.08 21.72 -16.08
CA LYS A 210 -8.10 21.23 -17.01
C LYS A 210 -8.89 22.37 -17.66
N GLU A 211 -9.27 23.40 -16.90
CA GLU A 211 -9.94 24.58 -17.47
C GLU A 211 -9.04 25.34 -18.43
N LYS A 212 -7.75 25.51 -18.10
CA LYS A 212 -6.76 26.13 -19.00
C LYS A 212 -6.59 25.35 -20.30
N ILE A 213 -6.51 24.02 -20.23
CA ILE A 213 -6.43 23.15 -21.42
C ILE A 213 -7.67 23.33 -22.29
N LYS A 214 -8.86 23.29 -21.70
CA LYS A 214 -10.12 23.50 -22.43
C LYS A 214 -10.19 24.87 -23.11
N ALA A 215 -9.69 25.91 -22.45
CA ALA A 215 -9.61 27.25 -23.03
C ALA A 215 -8.64 27.29 -24.23
N LEU A 216 -7.48 26.63 -24.13
CA LEU A 216 -6.52 26.52 -25.22
C LEU A 216 -7.08 25.73 -26.41
N GLU A 217 -7.80 24.63 -26.15
CA GLU A 217 -8.48 23.85 -27.19
C GLU A 217 -9.55 24.67 -27.93
N ALA A 218 -10.33 25.49 -27.20
CA ALA A 218 -11.32 26.38 -27.82
C ALA A 218 -10.65 27.46 -28.69
N ILE A 219 -9.50 27.98 -28.29
CA ILE A 219 -8.70 28.92 -29.10
C ILE A 219 -8.21 28.22 -30.37
N ASP A 220 -7.67 27.00 -30.27
CA ASP A 220 -7.20 26.24 -31.43
C ASP A 220 -8.33 25.97 -32.43
N GLN A 221 -9.50 25.53 -31.95
CA GLN A 221 -10.67 25.34 -32.81
C GLN A 221 -11.09 26.63 -33.55
N ASN A 222 -11.04 27.78 -32.87
CA ASN A 222 -11.33 29.07 -33.51
C ASN A 222 -10.27 29.46 -34.55
N ILE A 223 -8.99 29.15 -34.30
CA ILE A 223 -7.91 29.37 -35.28
C ILE A 223 -8.14 28.49 -36.51
N GLN A 224 -8.47 27.21 -36.32
CA GLN A 224 -8.74 26.29 -37.43
C GLN A 224 -9.94 26.75 -38.27
N LYS A 225 -11.04 27.17 -37.63
CA LYS A 225 -12.22 27.72 -38.34
C LYS A 225 -11.88 28.96 -39.16
N LYS A 226 -11.16 29.93 -38.58
CA LYS A 226 -10.73 31.12 -39.31
C LYS A 226 -9.80 30.77 -40.49
N LYS A 227 -8.91 29.79 -40.31
CA LYS A 227 -8.03 29.31 -41.38
C LYS A 227 -8.84 28.71 -42.54
N THR A 228 -9.89 27.94 -42.24
CA THR A 228 -10.78 27.39 -43.28
C THR A 228 -11.63 28.45 -43.98
N GLU A 229 -12.09 29.49 -43.27
CA GLU A 229 -12.84 30.61 -43.86
C GLU A 229 -11.98 31.46 -44.81
N ILE A 230 -10.70 31.68 -44.48
CA ILE A 230 -9.76 32.44 -45.34
C ILE A 230 -9.33 31.62 -46.57
N ALA A 231 -9.25 30.29 -46.43
CA ALA A 231 -8.85 29.40 -47.52
C ALA A 231 -9.98 29.12 -48.54
N ALA A 232 -11.22 29.54 -48.24
CA ALA A 232 -12.36 29.47 -49.15
C ALA A 232 -12.79 30.89 -49.57
N PRO A 233 -12.02 31.59 -50.43
CA PRO A 233 -12.53 32.80 -51.07
C PRO A 233 -13.63 32.37 -52.05
N GLY A 234 -14.83 32.92 -51.87
CA GLY A 234 -16.03 32.54 -52.62
C GLY A 234 -15.86 32.65 -54.15
N GLU A 235 -16.48 31.69 -54.83
CA GLU A 235 -16.99 31.85 -56.20
C GLU A 235 -18.18 32.82 -56.22
#